data_AF-A0A2D5YZE9-F1
#
_entry.id   AF-A0A2D5YZE9-F1
#
_cell.length_a   1.000
_cell.length_b   1.000
_cell.length_c   1.000
_cell.angle_alpha   90.00
_cell.angle_beta   90.00
_cell.angle_gamma   90.00
#
_symmetry.space_group_name_H-M   'P 1'
#
loop_
_entity.id
_entity.type
_entity.pdbx_description
1 polymer ?
#
loop_
_entity_poly.entity_id
_entity_poly.type
_entity_poly.pdbx_seq_one_letter_code
_entity_poly.pdbx_strand_id
1 'polypeptide(L)'
;MSRLTIQMLDGPYAEQHSSFDVDVVTFGRGGDNALVVSTEHASRHHGELRLIDGQWMVIGLSGNGTKVNRRTIGEKPVALRDGDVVGVGRSEMFRVRLADESTPVAAAASADSDAGASAAKNRNRTWMMIGIYWIVIVAVFMALTITFDDEGAKAGEAFTAEQIRAEIQRRSPRVPPDDRLAAIALNEARQYLDQPTSAGSLFFAHQSYKEALAYQGVQQFGAGDDQIAFMDTEQRLIERVTEQYIDANTYLLGGQWDRAKDAFTELAEMYPANTSTSALAKHVSHQIDVAYSKQGKKRRRLR
;
A
#
# COMPACT_ATOMS: atom_id res chain seq x y z
N MET A 1 9.88 -7.45 -34.20
CA MET A 1 9.67 -7.79 -32.78
C MET A 1 9.11 -6.54 -32.11
N SER A 2 7.91 -6.60 -31.53
CA SER A 2 7.25 -5.40 -30.98
C SER A 2 7.81 -5.10 -29.59
N ARG A 3 8.58 -4.02 -29.47
CA ARG A 3 9.17 -3.59 -28.20
C ARG A 3 8.11 -2.95 -27.31
N LEU A 4 7.91 -3.51 -26.12
CA LEU A 4 7.06 -2.94 -25.06
C LEU A 4 7.92 -2.13 -24.10
N THR A 5 7.59 -0.86 -23.90
CA THR A 5 8.23 -0.03 -22.87
C THR A 5 7.21 0.25 -21.76
N ILE A 6 7.61 0.01 -20.51
CA ILE A 6 6.78 0.29 -19.34
C ILE A 6 7.43 1.41 -18.55
N GLN A 7 6.65 2.46 -18.28
CA GLN A 7 7.03 3.57 -17.41
C GLN A 7 6.27 3.43 -16.09
N MET A 8 6.99 3.27 -14.98
CA MET A 8 6.37 3.27 -13.65
C MET A 8 5.91 4.70 -13.29
N LEU A 9 4.66 4.87 -12.85
CA LEU A 9 4.11 6.18 -12.47
C LEU A 9 4.15 6.43 -10.96
N ASP A 10 4.15 5.37 -10.15
CA ASP A 10 4.11 5.43 -8.69
C ASP A 10 5.13 4.46 -8.07
N GLY A 11 5.52 4.71 -6.81
CA GLY A 11 6.46 3.87 -6.05
C GLY A 11 7.91 4.38 -6.03
N PRO A 12 8.85 3.67 -5.34
CA PRO A 12 10.27 4.06 -5.25
C PRO A 12 11.03 4.01 -6.59
N TYR A 13 10.35 3.56 -7.66
CA TYR A 13 10.84 3.46 -9.03
C TYR A 13 10.08 4.37 -9.99
N ALA A 14 9.34 5.36 -9.50
CA ALA A 14 8.69 6.37 -10.34
C ALA A 14 9.71 6.99 -11.31
N GLU A 15 9.35 7.07 -12.60
CA GLU A 15 10.20 7.48 -13.73
C GLU A 15 11.16 6.41 -14.30
N GLN A 16 11.21 5.18 -13.76
CA GLN A 16 12.01 4.10 -14.35
C GLN A 16 11.32 3.51 -15.59
N HIS A 17 12.09 3.38 -16.69
CA HIS A 17 11.64 2.76 -17.93
C HIS A 17 12.21 1.33 -18.04
N SER A 18 11.32 0.35 -18.20
CA SER A 18 11.70 -1.04 -18.46
C SER A 18 11.26 -1.43 -19.86
N SER A 19 12.20 -1.84 -20.71
CA SER A 19 11.91 -2.30 -22.07
C SER A 19 11.94 -3.82 -22.13
N PHE A 20 10.89 -4.42 -22.69
CA PHE A 20 10.75 -5.85 -22.89
C PHE A 20 10.68 -6.17 -24.39
N ASP A 21 11.43 -7.18 -24.80
CA ASP A 21 11.48 -7.71 -26.18
C ASP A 21 11.03 -9.18 -26.18
N VAL A 22 9.89 -9.43 -25.55
CA VAL A 22 9.27 -10.75 -25.36
C VAL A 22 7.77 -10.62 -25.54
N ASP A 23 7.10 -11.70 -25.95
CA ASP A 23 5.65 -11.66 -26.25
C ASP A 23 4.75 -11.70 -24.99
N VAL A 24 5.33 -12.01 -23.82
CA VAL A 24 4.63 -12.06 -22.54
C VAL A 24 5.45 -11.37 -21.45
N VAL A 25 4.82 -10.44 -20.74
CA VAL A 25 5.40 -9.74 -19.57
C VAL A 25 4.47 -9.92 -18.38
N THR A 26 4.91 -10.70 -17.39
CA THR A 26 4.17 -10.91 -16.13
C THR A 26 4.43 -9.75 -15.17
N PHE A 27 3.42 -9.38 -14.37
CA PHE A 27 3.56 -8.35 -13.35
C PHE A 27 2.91 -8.75 -12.02
N GLY A 28 3.55 -8.36 -10.91
CA GLY A 28 3.08 -8.67 -9.56
C GLY A 28 4.16 -8.47 -8.50
N ARG A 29 3.82 -8.71 -7.23
CA ARG A 29 4.76 -8.54 -6.11
C ARG A 29 5.83 -9.64 -6.05
N GLY A 30 5.58 -10.80 -6.64
CA GLY A 30 6.55 -11.89 -6.69
C GLY A 30 7.83 -11.43 -7.40
N GLY A 31 8.99 -11.75 -6.84
CA GLY A 31 10.28 -11.43 -7.45
C GLY A 31 10.59 -12.25 -8.71
N ASP A 32 9.70 -13.17 -9.06
CA ASP A 32 9.71 -14.02 -10.25
C ASP A 32 8.90 -13.43 -11.42
N ASN A 33 8.26 -12.26 -11.25
CA ASN A 33 7.62 -11.55 -12.35
C ASN A 33 8.63 -10.74 -13.17
N ALA A 34 8.37 -10.62 -14.47
CA ALA A 34 9.17 -9.77 -15.36
C ALA A 34 9.11 -8.29 -14.97
N LEU A 35 7.94 -7.83 -14.51
CA LEU A 35 7.73 -6.53 -13.88
C LEU A 35 7.38 -6.72 -12.41
N VAL A 36 8.36 -6.53 -11.53
CA VAL A 36 8.15 -6.63 -10.09
C VAL A 36 7.50 -5.35 -9.58
N VAL A 37 6.25 -5.46 -9.13
CA VAL A 37 5.48 -4.38 -8.52
C VAL A 37 5.49 -4.61 -7.02
N SER A 38 6.45 -4.02 -6.31
CA SER A 38 6.75 -4.30 -4.90
C SER A 38 5.73 -3.66 -3.94
N THR A 39 4.44 -3.96 -4.11
CA THR A 39 3.35 -3.47 -3.25
C THR A 39 2.56 -4.59 -2.63
N GLU A 40 2.14 -4.38 -1.38
CA GLU A 40 1.31 -5.32 -0.63
C GLU A 40 -0.03 -5.62 -1.32
N HIS A 41 -0.55 -4.65 -2.09
CA HIS A 41 -1.80 -4.76 -2.87
C HIS A 41 -1.66 -5.53 -4.17
N ALA A 42 -0.41 -5.75 -4.63
CA ALA A 42 -0.15 -6.62 -5.75
C ALA A 42 -0.11 -8.08 -5.29
N SER A 43 -1.02 -8.90 -5.83
CA SER A 43 -0.90 -10.36 -5.81
C SER A 43 0.49 -10.79 -6.30
N ARG A 44 0.98 -11.93 -5.79
CA ARG A 44 2.28 -12.49 -6.18
C ARG A 44 2.41 -12.61 -7.70
N HIS A 45 1.38 -13.09 -8.38
CA HIS A 45 1.19 -12.99 -9.82
C HIS A 45 -0.10 -12.20 -10.04
N HIS A 46 0.02 -10.92 -10.41
CA HIS A 46 -1.14 -10.02 -10.45
C HIS A 46 -1.82 -10.02 -11.82
N GLY A 47 -1.03 -10.08 -12.88
CA GLY A 47 -1.53 -10.17 -14.24
C GLY A 47 -0.39 -10.34 -15.23
N GLU A 48 -0.75 -10.38 -16.51
CA GLU A 48 0.20 -10.45 -17.61
C GLU A 48 -0.19 -9.50 -18.74
N LEU A 49 0.82 -9.00 -19.43
CA LEU A 49 0.71 -8.33 -20.72
C LEU A 49 1.11 -9.34 -21.77
N ARG A 50 0.25 -9.59 -22.75
CA ARG A 50 0.48 -10.57 -23.82
C ARG A 50 0.27 -9.92 -25.17
N LEU A 51 1.21 -10.13 -26.09
CA LEU A 51 1.05 -9.79 -27.49
C LEU A 51 0.24 -10.90 -28.18
N ILE A 52 -0.95 -10.56 -28.69
CA ILE A 52 -1.83 -11.47 -29.43
C ILE A 52 -2.17 -10.81 -30.76
N ASP A 53 -1.87 -11.48 -31.88
CA ASP A 53 -2.11 -10.99 -33.24
C ASP A 53 -1.55 -9.57 -33.50
N GLY A 54 -0.38 -9.26 -32.92
CA GLY A 54 0.28 -7.95 -33.04
C GLY A 54 -0.30 -6.85 -32.14
N GLN A 55 -1.27 -7.17 -31.28
CA GLN A 55 -1.87 -6.24 -30.33
C GLN A 55 -1.54 -6.63 -28.89
N TRP A 56 -1.06 -5.68 -28.10
CA TRP A 56 -0.84 -5.90 -26.67
C TRP A 56 -2.17 -5.96 -25.94
N MET A 57 -2.35 -7.01 -25.13
CA MET A 57 -3.52 -7.21 -24.29
C MET A 57 -3.08 -7.37 -22.83
N VAL A 58 -3.88 -6.86 -21.90
CA VAL A 58 -3.72 -7.11 -20.48
C VAL A 58 -4.72 -8.15 -20.01
N ILE A 59 -4.24 -9.08 -19.19
CA ILE A 59 -5.05 -10.14 -18.57
C ILE A 59 -4.88 -10.00 -17.05
N GLY A 60 -5.99 -9.72 -16.35
CA GLY A 60 -6.01 -9.67 -14.89
C GLY A 60 -6.09 -11.09 -14.31
N LEU A 61 -5.11 -11.48 -13.52
CA LEU A 61 -5.04 -12.79 -12.85
C LEU A 61 -5.30 -12.69 -11.34
N SER A 62 -5.67 -11.50 -10.85
CA SER A 62 -5.71 -11.14 -9.43
C SER A 62 -7.13 -10.97 -8.90
N GLY A 63 -7.41 -11.53 -7.71
CA GLY A 63 -8.67 -11.34 -6.99
C GLY A 63 -8.92 -9.91 -6.48
N ASN A 64 -7.87 -9.09 -6.37
CA ASN A 64 -7.97 -7.68 -5.96
C ASN A 64 -8.28 -6.72 -7.14
N GLY A 65 -8.41 -7.26 -8.35
CA GLY A 65 -8.75 -6.54 -9.58
C GLY A 65 -7.57 -5.81 -10.22
N THR A 66 -7.50 -5.89 -11.56
CA THR A 66 -6.61 -5.07 -12.40
C THR A 66 -7.43 -3.93 -13.00
N LYS A 67 -6.83 -2.75 -13.18
CA LYS A 67 -7.53 -1.60 -13.79
C LYS A 67 -6.79 -1.13 -15.04
N VAL A 68 -7.53 -0.70 -16.06
CA VAL A 68 -6.97 0.03 -17.21
C VAL A 68 -7.68 1.37 -17.29
N ASN A 69 -6.94 2.47 -17.30
CA ASN A 69 -7.48 3.84 -17.34
C ASN A 69 -8.58 4.08 -16.28
N ARG A 70 -8.33 3.61 -15.04
CA ARG A 70 -9.25 3.67 -13.88
C ARG A 70 -10.51 2.79 -13.99
N ARG A 71 -10.67 1.97 -15.02
CA ARG A 71 -11.77 0.98 -15.14
C ARG A 71 -11.27 -0.41 -14.74
N THR A 72 -11.95 -1.08 -13.82
CA THR A 72 -11.64 -2.46 -13.44
C THR A 72 -11.90 -3.40 -14.62
N ILE A 73 -10.91 -4.20 -14.96
CA ILE A 73 -11.01 -5.27 -15.95
C ILE A 73 -11.17 -6.60 -15.22
N GLY A 74 -11.96 -7.52 -15.79
CA GLY A 74 -12.10 -8.89 -15.29
C GLY A 74 -11.03 -9.82 -15.87
N GLU A 75 -11.31 -11.12 -15.86
CA GLU A 75 -10.40 -12.15 -16.40
C GLU A 75 -10.29 -12.16 -17.93
N LYS A 76 -11.16 -11.41 -18.63
CA LYS A 76 -11.12 -11.33 -20.10
C LYS A 76 -9.96 -10.42 -20.56
N PRO A 77 -9.18 -10.80 -21.59
CA PRO A 77 -8.14 -9.96 -22.15
C PRO A 77 -8.70 -8.62 -22.64
N VAL A 78 -8.04 -7.52 -22.29
CA VAL A 78 -8.40 -6.16 -22.74
C VAL A 78 -7.26 -5.60 -23.57
N ALA A 79 -7.57 -5.09 -24.76
CA ALA A 79 -6.59 -4.45 -25.65
C ALA A 79 -6.02 -3.18 -25.03
N LEU A 80 -4.69 -3.05 -25.06
CA LEU A 80 -3.96 -1.87 -24.63
C LEU A 80 -3.57 -0.98 -25.82
N ARG A 81 -3.52 0.32 -25.57
CA ARG A 81 -3.04 1.34 -26.50
C ARG A 81 -1.81 2.04 -25.94
N ASP A 82 -1.03 2.70 -26.80
CA ASP A 82 0.07 3.55 -26.33
C ASP A 82 -0.45 4.62 -25.36
N GLY A 83 0.24 4.77 -24.23
CA GLY A 83 -0.11 5.73 -23.19
C GLY A 83 -1.14 5.23 -22.17
N ASP A 84 -1.71 4.03 -22.34
CA ASP A 84 -2.66 3.47 -21.37
C ASP A 84 -2.02 3.25 -20.00
N VAL A 85 -2.81 3.50 -18.95
CA VAL A 85 -2.38 3.35 -17.56
C VAL A 85 -2.99 2.09 -16.97
N VAL A 86 -2.14 1.13 -16.61
CA VAL A 86 -2.54 -0.09 -15.92
C VAL A 86 -2.36 0.10 -14.42
N GLY A 87 -3.48 -0.01 -13.69
CA GLY A 87 -3.51 0.00 -12.24
C GLY A 87 -3.42 -1.41 -11.67
N VAL A 88 -2.53 -1.59 -10.70
CA VAL A 88 -2.28 -2.83 -9.97
C VAL A 88 -2.83 -2.68 -8.55
N GLY A 89 -3.95 -3.35 -8.27
CA GLY A 89 -4.64 -3.23 -6.98
C GLY A 89 -5.17 -1.82 -6.70
N ARG A 90 -4.91 -1.30 -5.49
CA ARG A 90 -5.51 -0.05 -4.98
C ARG A 90 -4.63 1.21 -5.14
N SER A 91 -3.34 1.09 -5.47
CA SER A 91 -2.42 2.22 -5.26
C SER A 91 -1.30 2.43 -6.27
N GLU A 92 -0.94 1.46 -7.12
CA GLU A 92 0.15 1.68 -8.10
C GLU A 92 -0.33 1.61 -9.55
N MET A 93 0.24 2.49 -10.35
CA MET A 93 -0.02 2.62 -11.78
C MET A 93 1.29 2.53 -12.57
N PHE A 94 1.27 1.80 -13.68
CA PHE A 94 2.31 1.91 -14.69
C PHE A 94 1.70 2.28 -16.04
N ARG A 95 2.41 3.10 -16.79
CA ARG A 95 2.02 3.50 -18.15
C ARG A 95 2.67 2.57 -19.15
N VAL A 96 1.85 2.08 -20.07
CA VAL A 96 2.25 1.28 -21.21
C VAL A 96 2.66 2.21 -22.34
N ARG A 97 3.84 1.99 -22.91
CA ARG A 97 4.31 2.64 -24.13
C ARG A 97 4.57 1.58 -25.21
N LEU A 98 3.81 1.65 -26.28
CA LEU A 98 3.89 0.73 -27.41
C LEU A 98 4.69 1.43 -28.50
N ALA A 99 5.91 0.95 -28.77
CA ALA A 99 6.70 1.46 -29.87
C ALA A 99 6.17 0.86 -31.17
N ASP A 100 5.51 1.67 -32.01
CA ASP A 100 5.28 1.32 -33.40
C ASP A 100 6.57 1.57 -34.20
N GLU A 101 7.01 0.57 -34.97
CA GLU A 101 8.04 0.77 -35.99
C GLU A 101 7.48 1.64 -37.12
N SER A 102 7.50 2.96 -36.92
CA SER A 102 7.51 3.93 -38.03
C SER A 102 7.90 5.33 -37.54
N THR A 103 9.21 5.60 -37.52
CA THR A 103 9.87 6.61 -38.38
C THR A 103 11.38 6.63 -38.07
N PRO A 104 12.27 6.51 -39.07
CA PRO A 104 13.73 6.60 -38.93
C PRO A 104 14.28 8.04 -39.16
N VAL A 105 15.62 8.19 -39.04
CA VAL A 105 16.51 9.33 -39.43
C VAL A 105 16.80 10.33 -38.28
N ALA A 106 18.03 10.69 -37.90
CA ALA A 106 19.37 10.48 -38.47
C ALA A 106 20.48 10.55 -37.40
N ALA A 107 21.56 9.82 -37.70
CA ALA A 107 22.87 9.90 -37.09
C ALA A 107 23.71 11.08 -37.62
N ALA A 108 24.65 11.54 -36.81
CA ALA A 108 26.00 11.98 -37.18
C ALA A 108 26.81 12.00 -35.87
N ALA A 109 27.60 10.98 -35.52
CA ALA A 109 28.87 10.54 -36.10
C ALA A 109 29.93 11.65 -36.17
N SER A 110 30.92 11.54 -35.29
CA SER A 110 32.33 11.74 -35.64
C SER A 110 33.22 10.99 -34.63
N ALA A 111 33.82 9.90 -35.11
CA ALA A 111 35.06 9.30 -34.60
C ALA A 111 36.20 10.34 -34.73
N ASP A 112 37.25 10.32 -33.92
CA ASP A 112 38.43 9.43 -33.91
C ASP A 112 39.34 10.03 -32.81
N SER A 113 40.35 9.41 -32.20
CA SER A 113 41.04 8.15 -32.35
C SER A 113 42.01 8.03 -31.16
N ASP A 114 42.54 6.82 -31.01
CA ASP A 114 43.90 6.51 -30.61
C ASP A 114 44.21 5.89 -29.25
N ALA A 115 44.87 4.75 -29.38
CA ALA A 115 45.39 3.86 -28.37
C ALA A 115 46.77 4.33 -27.91
N GLY A 116 47.10 4.04 -26.65
CA GLY A 116 48.45 4.24 -26.12
C GLY A 116 48.57 3.74 -24.69
N ALA A 117 49.10 2.52 -24.53
CA ALA A 117 49.53 1.99 -23.25
C ALA A 117 50.71 2.79 -22.67
N SER A 118 50.76 2.99 -21.35
CA SER A 118 51.99 2.79 -20.55
C SER A 118 51.73 3.06 -19.06
N ALA A 119 52.37 2.24 -18.22
CA ALA A 119 52.39 2.29 -16.77
C ALA A 119 53.22 3.48 -16.22
N ALA A 120 52.83 4.02 -15.05
CA ALA A 120 53.73 4.36 -13.93
C ALA A 120 53.00 4.99 -12.72
N LYS A 121 53.01 4.25 -11.60
CA LYS A 121 53.37 4.63 -10.21
C LYS A 121 53.39 6.13 -9.79
N ASN A 122 52.85 6.36 -8.57
CA ASN A 122 53.15 7.40 -7.54
C ASN A 122 51.96 8.35 -7.25
N ARG A 123 51.12 8.12 -6.24
CA ARG A 123 51.25 8.35 -4.78
C ARG A 123 51.22 9.83 -4.35
N ASN A 124 50.24 10.09 -3.47
CA ASN A 124 50.11 11.11 -2.42
C ASN A 124 49.41 12.47 -2.68
N ARG A 125 48.30 12.58 -1.93
CA ARG A 125 47.87 13.69 -1.06
C ARG A 125 47.33 14.96 -1.71
N THR A 126 46.01 15.14 -1.57
CA THR A 126 45.44 16.25 -0.77
C THR A 126 43.96 16.02 -0.50
N TRP A 127 43.70 15.27 0.58
CA TRP A 127 42.43 15.22 1.29
C TRP A 127 42.51 16.24 2.43
N MET A 128 41.75 17.34 2.37
CA MET A 128 41.27 18.07 3.54
C MET A 128 40.32 19.18 3.08
N MET A 129 39.01 18.90 3.07
CA MET A 129 37.92 19.89 3.20
C MET A 129 36.52 19.24 3.30
N ILE A 130 36.42 17.91 3.24
CA ILE A 130 35.12 17.20 3.22
C ILE A 130 34.55 17.00 4.64
N GLY A 131 35.37 17.02 5.71
CA GLY A 131 34.94 16.62 7.05
C GLY A 131 33.87 17.51 7.72
N ILE A 132 33.98 18.84 7.61
CA ILE A 132 33.07 19.76 8.31
C ILE A 132 31.72 19.83 7.58
N TYR A 133 31.73 19.80 6.25
CA TYR A 133 30.53 19.80 5.42
C TYR A 133 29.67 18.54 5.63
N TRP A 134 30.30 17.38 5.84
CA TRP A 134 29.59 16.15 6.18
C TRP A 134 29.04 16.12 7.59
N ILE A 135 29.69 16.75 8.57
CA ILE A 135 29.17 16.82 9.95
C ILE A 135 27.93 17.71 10.01
N VAL A 136 27.91 18.84 9.28
CA VAL A 136 26.72 19.71 9.22
C VAL A 136 25.60 19.05 8.42
N ILE A 137 25.89 18.37 7.31
CA ILE A 137 24.88 17.57 6.59
C ILE A 137 24.34 16.46 7.47
N VAL A 138 25.18 15.71 8.17
CA VAL A 138 24.71 14.65 9.09
C VAL A 138 23.93 15.24 10.25
N ALA A 139 24.32 16.39 10.80
CA ALA A 139 23.56 17.05 11.86
C ALA A 139 22.21 17.59 11.36
N VAL A 140 22.13 18.10 10.13
CA VAL A 140 20.90 18.57 9.50
C VAL A 140 20.03 17.40 9.05
N PHE A 141 20.62 16.31 8.56
CA PHE A 141 19.91 15.07 8.21
C PHE A 141 19.43 14.36 9.47
N MET A 142 20.22 14.35 10.54
CA MET A 142 19.86 13.83 11.86
C MET A 142 18.77 14.70 12.49
N ALA A 143 18.86 16.03 12.37
CA ALA A 143 17.79 16.95 12.79
C ALA A 143 16.52 16.78 11.94
N LEU A 144 16.63 16.57 10.62
CA LEU A 144 15.48 16.28 9.76
C LEU A 144 14.86 14.90 10.04
N THR A 145 15.67 13.91 10.46
CA THR A 145 15.15 12.61 10.91
C THR A 145 14.56 12.67 12.33
N ILE A 146 14.91 13.68 13.13
CA ILE A 146 14.40 13.85 14.50
C ILE A 146 13.12 14.71 14.52
N THR A 147 12.78 15.44 13.44
CA THR A 147 11.54 16.23 13.36
C THR A 147 10.35 15.52 12.70
N PHE A 148 10.46 14.22 12.40
CA PHE A 148 9.27 13.40 12.19
C PHE A 148 9.03 12.63 13.48
N ASP A 149 8.21 13.19 14.37
CA ASP A 149 7.57 12.43 15.45
C ASP A 149 6.64 11.40 14.78
N ASP A 150 7.23 10.27 14.42
CA ASP A 150 6.53 9.03 14.08
C ASP A 150 5.97 8.48 15.40
N GLU A 151 4.82 9.03 15.83
CA GLU A 151 4.02 8.51 16.94
C GLU A 151 3.27 7.21 16.55
N GLY A 152 3.70 6.52 15.49
CA GLY A 152 3.37 5.12 15.26
C GLY A 152 4.17 4.25 16.23
N ALA A 153 3.50 3.46 17.07
CA ALA A 153 4.13 2.52 17.99
C ALA A 153 5.33 1.81 17.33
N LYS A 154 6.53 2.00 17.90
CA LYS A 154 7.77 1.35 17.43
C LYS A 154 7.49 -0.14 17.29
N ALA A 155 7.90 -0.75 16.18
CA ALA A 155 7.70 -2.18 15.93
C ALA A 155 8.27 -3.03 17.08
N GLY A 156 7.41 -3.37 18.06
CA GLY A 156 7.79 -4.02 19.32
C GLY A 156 7.00 -3.52 20.54
N GLU A 157 6.50 -2.29 20.54
CA GLU A 157 5.64 -1.76 21.60
C GLU A 157 4.15 -1.98 21.26
N ALA A 158 3.38 -2.37 22.27
CA ALA A 158 1.93 -2.52 22.14
C ALA A 158 1.28 -1.14 21.97
N PHE A 159 0.23 -1.06 21.15
CA PHE A 159 -0.57 0.15 21.00
C PHE A 159 -1.23 0.50 22.33
N THR A 160 -1.20 1.78 22.68
CA THR A 160 -1.99 2.30 23.79
C THR A 160 -3.45 2.48 23.37
N ALA A 161 -4.36 2.53 24.34
CA ALA A 161 -5.77 2.85 24.08
C ALA A 161 -5.92 4.20 23.36
N GLU A 162 -5.08 5.18 23.69
CA GLU A 162 -5.10 6.49 23.05
C GLU A 162 -4.62 6.44 21.59
N GLN A 163 -3.61 5.62 21.29
CA GLN A 163 -3.16 5.41 19.90
C GLN A 163 -4.24 4.72 19.06
N ILE A 164 -4.95 3.73 19.62
CA ILE A 164 -6.07 3.06 18.95
C ILE A 164 -7.20 4.07 18.67
N ARG A 165 -7.53 4.88 19.68
CA ARG A 165 -8.52 5.96 19.54
C ARG A 165 -8.14 6.94 18.44
N ALA A 166 -6.92 7.47 18.48
CA ALA A 166 -6.43 8.45 17.51
C ALA A 166 -6.44 7.88 16.08
N GLU A 167 -6.10 6.61 15.92
CA GLU A 167 -6.15 5.91 14.64
C GLU A 167 -7.57 5.81 14.07
N ILE A 168 -8.55 5.44 14.91
CA ILE A 168 -9.96 5.36 14.50
C ILE A 168 -10.51 6.75 14.14
N GLN A 169 -10.22 7.74 14.97
CA GLN A 169 -10.65 9.14 14.81
C GLN A 169 -9.88 9.90 13.73
N ARG A 170 -8.88 9.27 13.11
CA ARG A 170 -8.05 9.90 12.07
C ARG A 170 -8.90 10.47 10.95
N ARG A 171 -8.64 11.72 10.57
CA ARG A 171 -9.41 12.42 9.53
C ARG A 171 -9.37 11.70 8.20
N SER A 172 -10.51 11.63 7.53
CA SER A 172 -10.59 11.13 6.16
C SER A 172 -9.91 12.08 5.17
N PRO A 173 -9.36 11.55 4.06
CA PRO A 173 -8.88 12.39 2.96
C PRO A 173 -9.97 13.33 2.44
N ARG A 174 -9.57 14.48 1.92
CA ARG A 174 -10.52 15.40 1.27
C ARG A 174 -11.00 14.81 -0.06
N VAL A 175 -12.31 14.87 -0.28
CA VAL A 175 -12.98 14.40 -1.50
C VAL A 175 -13.79 15.57 -2.07
N PRO A 176 -13.98 15.67 -3.41
CA PRO A 176 -14.88 16.67 -3.97
C PRO A 176 -16.29 16.55 -3.36
N PRO A 177 -16.94 17.67 -2.99
CA PRO A 177 -18.26 17.61 -2.40
C PRO A 177 -19.31 16.99 -3.34
N ASP A 178 -20.14 16.10 -2.80
CA ASP A 178 -21.22 15.43 -3.54
C ASP A 178 -22.36 15.00 -2.59
N ASP A 179 -23.47 15.74 -2.61
CA ASP A 179 -24.62 15.51 -1.73
C ASP A 179 -25.27 14.14 -1.93
N ARG A 180 -25.25 13.61 -3.16
CA ARG A 180 -25.84 12.30 -3.46
C ARG A 180 -25.00 11.20 -2.85
N LEU A 181 -23.69 11.25 -3.02
CA LEU A 181 -22.77 10.27 -2.42
C LEU A 181 -22.79 10.36 -0.89
N ALA A 182 -22.90 11.57 -0.32
CA ALA A 182 -23.09 11.74 1.11
C ALA A 182 -24.35 11.03 1.63
N ALA A 183 -25.49 11.20 0.94
CA ALA A 183 -26.75 10.55 1.32
C ALA A 183 -26.68 9.01 1.19
N ILE A 184 -26.00 8.50 0.17
CA ILE A 184 -25.77 7.05 0.00
C ILE A 184 -24.95 6.51 1.18
N ALA A 185 -23.84 7.15 1.51
CA ALA A 185 -22.98 6.73 2.60
C ALA A 185 -23.69 6.80 3.97
N LEU A 186 -24.54 7.80 4.21
CA LEU A 186 -25.40 7.84 5.42
C LEU A 186 -26.36 6.65 5.49
N ASN A 187 -27.00 6.29 4.37
CA ASN A 187 -27.92 5.16 4.33
C ASN A 187 -27.19 3.83 4.54
N GLU A 188 -26.00 3.67 3.95
CA GLU A 188 -25.13 2.51 4.20
C GLU A 188 -24.72 2.40 5.67
N ALA A 189 -24.36 3.53 6.30
CA ALA A 189 -24.03 3.56 7.72
C ALA A 189 -25.18 3.03 8.60
N ARG A 190 -26.41 3.51 8.34
CA ARG A 190 -27.61 3.06 9.04
C ARG A 190 -27.91 1.58 8.78
N GLN A 191 -27.76 1.12 7.53
CA GLN A 191 -27.97 -0.28 7.17
C GLN A 191 -27.03 -1.22 7.96
N TYR A 192 -25.76 -0.85 8.12
CA TYR A 192 -24.81 -1.64 8.91
C TYR A 192 -25.17 -1.70 10.40
N LEU A 193 -25.81 -0.65 10.94
CA LEU A 193 -26.26 -0.59 12.33
C LEU A 193 -27.57 -1.36 12.55
N ASP A 194 -28.52 -1.24 11.62
CA ASP A 194 -29.84 -1.87 11.72
C ASP A 194 -29.77 -3.39 11.47
N GLN A 195 -28.90 -3.81 10.54
CA GLN A 195 -28.76 -5.20 10.13
C GLN A 195 -27.27 -5.61 10.10
N PRO A 196 -26.65 -5.82 11.26
CA PRO A 196 -25.24 -6.23 11.33
C PRO A 196 -25.06 -7.62 10.71
N THR A 197 -24.24 -7.71 9.67
CA THR A 197 -23.98 -8.95 8.90
C THR A 197 -22.67 -9.63 9.27
N SER A 198 -21.77 -8.92 9.95
CA SER A 198 -20.43 -9.39 10.32
C SER A 198 -19.89 -8.70 11.59
N ALA A 199 -18.80 -9.23 12.14
CA ALA A 199 -18.07 -8.61 13.24
C ALA A 199 -17.60 -7.18 12.91
N GLY A 200 -17.26 -6.93 11.64
CA GLY A 200 -16.83 -5.62 11.12
C GLY A 200 -17.96 -4.63 10.81
N SER A 201 -19.24 -4.97 11.04
CA SER A 201 -20.36 -4.08 10.68
C SER A 201 -20.24 -2.70 11.34
N LEU A 202 -19.76 -2.64 12.58
CA LEU A 202 -19.55 -1.38 13.30
C LEU A 202 -18.44 -0.53 12.66
N PHE A 203 -17.37 -1.18 12.19
CA PHE A 203 -16.31 -0.51 11.43
C PHE A 203 -16.84 0.05 10.12
N PHE A 204 -17.61 -0.74 9.35
CA PHE A 204 -18.18 -0.27 8.08
C PHE A 204 -19.18 0.86 8.28
N ALA A 205 -20.00 0.81 9.33
CA ALA A 205 -20.88 1.92 9.71
C ALA A 205 -20.07 3.20 9.98
N HIS A 206 -19.01 3.10 10.77
CA HIS A 206 -18.13 4.24 11.08
C HIS A 206 -17.45 4.80 9.82
N GLN A 207 -16.92 3.95 8.94
CA GLN A 207 -16.33 4.40 7.68
C GLN A 207 -17.36 5.11 6.80
N SER A 208 -18.57 4.57 6.69
CA SER A 208 -19.64 5.15 5.87
C SER A 208 -20.05 6.54 6.38
N TYR A 209 -20.12 6.74 7.71
CA TYR A 209 -20.30 8.09 8.28
C TYR A 209 -19.14 9.03 7.92
N LYS A 210 -17.90 8.56 8.02
CA LYS A 210 -16.72 9.37 7.67
C LYS A 210 -16.67 9.73 6.19
N GLU A 211 -17.13 8.86 5.31
CA GLU A 211 -17.30 9.15 3.89
C GLU A 211 -18.40 10.20 3.67
N ALA A 212 -19.53 10.10 4.35
CA ALA A 212 -20.58 11.11 4.29
C ALA A 212 -20.07 12.50 4.71
N LEU A 213 -19.33 12.59 5.83
CA LEU A 213 -18.69 13.84 6.27
C LEU A 213 -17.72 14.38 5.21
N ALA A 214 -16.93 13.51 4.58
CA ALA A 214 -15.99 13.90 3.55
C ALA A 214 -16.69 14.45 2.30
N TYR A 215 -17.77 13.82 1.83
CA TYR A 215 -18.58 14.29 0.70
C TYR A 215 -19.38 15.56 1.02
N GLN A 216 -19.75 15.79 2.28
CA GLN A 216 -20.35 17.05 2.72
C GLN A 216 -19.32 18.17 2.93
N GLY A 217 -18.03 17.83 2.99
CA GLY A 217 -16.96 18.79 3.28
C GLY A 217 -17.00 19.35 4.71
N VAL A 218 -17.62 18.64 5.65
CA VAL A 218 -17.77 19.06 7.05
C VAL A 218 -17.00 18.13 7.99
N GLN A 219 -16.67 18.62 9.19
CA GLN A 219 -15.96 17.81 10.21
C GLN A 219 -16.91 17.06 11.15
N GLN A 220 -18.15 17.51 11.24
CA GLN A 220 -19.22 16.92 12.04
C GLN A 220 -20.54 17.18 11.33
N PHE A 221 -21.52 16.30 11.54
CA PHE A 221 -22.87 16.52 11.07
C PHE A 221 -23.52 17.69 11.84
N GLY A 222 -24.59 18.24 11.28
CA GLY A 222 -25.44 19.17 12.01
C GLY A 222 -26.03 18.52 13.27
N ALA A 223 -26.47 19.34 14.22
CA ALA A 223 -27.16 18.82 15.41
C ALA A 223 -28.38 17.99 15.00
N GLY A 224 -28.40 16.71 15.37
CA GLY A 224 -29.45 15.77 14.99
C GLY A 224 -29.02 14.31 15.15
N ASP A 225 -29.88 13.40 14.70
CA ASP A 225 -29.74 11.95 14.90
C ASP A 225 -28.46 11.39 14.27
N ASP A 226 -28.07 11.89 13.09
CA ASP A 226 -26.85 11.44 12.40
C ASP A 226 -25.58 11.74 13.19
N GLN A 227 -25.50 12.92 13.82
CA GLN A 227 -24.35 13.25 14.66
C GLN A 227 -24.28 12.37 15.90
N ILE A 228 -25.43 12.11 16.54
CA ILE A 228 -25.52 11.26 17.72
C ILE A 228 -25.13 9.82 17.36
N ALA A 229 -25.68 9.28 16.27
CA ALA A 229 -25.41 7.93 15.80
C ALA A 229 -23.94 7.77 15.39
N PHE A 230 -23.35 8.77 14.74
CA PHE A 230 -21.91 8.77 14.42
C PHE A 230 -21.05 8.71 15.68
N MET A 231 -21.33 9.57 16.67
CA MET A 231 -20.58 9.60 17.93
C MET A 231 -20.72 8.28 18.72
N ASP A 232 -21.92 7.72 18.80
CA ASP A 232 -22.16 6.41 19.43
C ASP A 232 -21.39 5.29 18.71
N THR A 233 -21.47 5.27 17.37
CA THR A 233 -20.79 4.27 16.53
C THR A 233 -19.28 4.34 16.73
N GLU A 234 -18.72 5.55 16.70
CA GLU A 234 -17.28 5.77 16.91
C GLU A 234 -16.84 5.31 18.30
N GLN A 235 -17.56 5.72 19.35
CA GLN A 235 -17.23 5.37 20.73
C GLN A 235 -17.27 3.85 20.93
N ARG A 236 -18.34 3.17 20.47
CA ARG A 236 -18.47 1.72 20.57
C ARG A 236 -17.39 0.98 19.78
N LEU A 237 -16.97 1.53 18.64
CA LEU A 237 -15.88 0.94 17.85
C LEU A 237 -14.55 1.04 18.61
N ILE A 238 -14.25 2.22 19.17
CA ILE A 238 -13.04 2.44 19.97
C ILE A 238 -13.00 1.49 21.16
N GLU A 239 -14.10 1.40 21.92
CA GLU A 239 -14.19 0.51 23.08
C GLU A 239 -13.95 -0.95 22.70
N ARG A 240 -14.71 -1.48 21.73
CA ARG A 240 -14.61 -2.90 21.32
C ARG A 240 -13.24 -3.26 20.76
N VAL A 241 -12.66 -2.40 19.91
CA VAL A 241 -11.33 -2.63 19.34
C VAL A 241 -10.27 -2.57 20.42
N THR A 242 -10.37 -1.62 21.36
CA THR A 242 -9.42 -1.47 22.46
C THR A 242 -9.47 -2.65 23.42
N GLU A 243 -10.66 -3.05 23.86
CA GLU A 243 -10.85 -4.20 24.75
C GLU A 243 -10.29 -5.48 24.14
N GLN A 244 -10.68 -5.79 22.90
CA GLN A 244 -10.17 -6.98 22.20
C GLN A 244 -8.64 -6.93 22.03
N TYR A 245 -8.08 -5.76 21.74
CA TYR A 245 -6.63 -5.60 21.63
C TYR A 245 -5.91 -5.85 22.96
N ILE A 246 -6.47 -5.36 24.08
CA ILE A 246 -5.93 -5.59 25.43
C ILE A 246 -5.98 -7.08 25.77
N ASP A 247 -7.09 -7.76 25.49
CA ASP A 247 -7.26 -9.18 25.73
C ASP A 247 -6.28 -10.03 24.90
N ALA A 248 -6.16 -9.72 23.61
CA ALA A 248 -5.22 -10.39 22.71
C ALA A 248 -3.76 -10.26 23.20
N ASN A 249 -3.36 -9.07 23.63
CA ASN A 249 -2.04 -8.85 24.22
C ASN A 249 -1.86 -9.55 25.57
N THR A 250 -2.90 -9.63 26.39
CA THR A 250 -2.87 -10.35 27.66
C THR A 250 -2.60 -11.85 27.42
N TYR A 251 -3.26 -12.46 26.44
CA TYR A 251 -2.97 -13.84 26.04
C TYR A 251 -1.55 -14.01 25.49
N LEU A 252 -1.08 -13.04 24.71
CA LEU A 252 0.27 -13.05 24.15
C LEU A 252 1.32 -13.00 25.27
N LEU A 253 1.23 -12.05 26.19
CA LEU A 253 2.17 -11.92 27.31
C LEU A 253 2.09 -13.12 28.27
N GLY A 254 0.90 -13.67 28.48
CA GLY A 254 0.67 -14.87 29.28
C GLY A 254 1.14 -16.19 28.65
N GLY A 255 1.68 -16.14 27.43
CA GLY A 255 2.17 -17.33 26.71
C GLY A 255 1.08 -18.27 26.20
N GLN A 256 -0.16 -17.80 26.14
CA GLN A 256 -1.32 -18.50 25.59
C GLN A 256 -1.42 -18.23 24.08
N TRP A 257 -0.41 -18.65 23.33
CA TRP A 257 -0.22 -18.28 21.92
C TRP A 257 -1.40 -18.63 21.00
N ASP A 258 -2.09 -19.74 21.28
CA ASP A 258 -3.28 -20.15 20.52
C ASP A 258 -4.41 -19.13 20.68
N ARG A 259 -4.74 -18.79 21.93
CA ARG A 259 -5.76 -17.78 22.26
C ARG A 259 -5.37 -16.39 21.78
N ALA A 260 -4.09 -16.03 21.87
CA ALA A 260 -3.59 -14.75 21.36
C ALA A 260 -3.82 -14.64 19.85
N LYS A 261 -3.47 -15.69 19.08
CA LYS A 261 -3.72 -15.75 17.63
C LYS A 261 -5.20 -15.60 17.32
N ASP A 262 -6.06 -16.35 18.00
CA ASP A 262 -7.50 -16.32 17.75
C ASP A 262 -8.07 -14.94 18.10
N ALA A 263 -7.68 -14.34 19.23
CA ALA A 263 -8.11 -13.01 19.64
C ALA A 263 -7.65 -11.89 18.68
N PHE A 264 -6.40 -11.94 18.19
CA PHE A 264 -5.94 -11.01 17.17
C PHE A 264 -6.61 -11.22 15.79
N THR A 265 -7.00 -12.46 15.47
CA THR A 265 -7.75 -12.75 14.23
C THR A 265 -9.15 -12.16 14.31
N GLU A 266 -9.84 -12.34 15.43
CA GLU A 266 -11.15 -11.73 15.70
C GLU A 266 -11.07 -10.20 15.70
N LEU A 267 -9.99 -9.63 16.25
CA LEU A 267 -9.73 -8.18 16.16
C LEU A 267 -9.61 -7.71 14.70
N ALA A 268 -8.91 -8.46 13.85
CA ALA A 268 -8.79 -8.15 12.43
C ALA A 268 -10.13 -8.25 11.68
N GLU A 269 -11.03 -9.14 12.12
CA GLU A 269 -12.40 -9.25 11.58
C GLU A 269 -13.29 -8.09 12.03
N MET A 270 -13.14 -7.62 13.27
CA MET A 270 -13.87 -6.46 13.80
C MET A 270 -13.35 -5.12 13.25
N TYR A 271 -12.05 -5.03 12.98
CA TYR A 271 -11.38 -3.86 12.42
C TYR A 271 -10.68 -4.20 11.11
N PRO A 272 -11.42 -4.46 10.01
CA PRO A 272 -10.87 -4.86 8.71
C PRO A 272 -10.29 -3.66 7.94
N ALA A 273 -9.53 -2.80 8.62
CA ALA A 273 -8.86 -1.68 8.00
C ALA A 273 -7.67 -2.16 7.15
N ASN A 274 -7.36 -1.38 6.11
CA ASN A 274 -6.25 -1.71 5.22
C ASN A 274 -4.90 -1.53 5.93
N THR A 275 -4.10 -2.60 5.99
CA THR A 275 -2.75 -2.64 6.59
C THR A 275 -1.77 -1.64 6.01
N SER A 276 -1.93 -1.23 4.75
CA SER A 276 -1.05 -0.22 4.15
C SER A 276 -1.36 1.20 4.63
N THR A 277 -2.55 1.43 5.15
CA THR A 277 -3.03 2.76 5.58
C THR A 277 -3.24 2.84 7.07
N SER A 278 -3.44 1.71 7.74
CA SER A 278 -3.71 1.64 9.16
C SER A 278 -2.53 1.02 9.91
N ALA A 279 -1.96 1.81 10.82
CA ALA A 279 -0.86 1.37 11.67
C ALA A 279 -1.33 0.25 12.61
N LEU A 280 -2.55 0.37 13.14
CA LEU A 280 -3.16 -0.64 14.00
C LEU A 280 -3.37 -1.96 13.24
N ALA A 281 -3.97 -1.92 12.04
CA ALA A 281 -4.20 -3.15 11.27
C ALA A 281 -2.89 -3.85 10.88
N LYS A 282 -1.86 -3.07 10.49
CA LYS A 282 -0.52 -3.59 10.22
C LYS A 282 0.09 -4.26 11.45
N HIS A 283 -0.03 -3.62 12.61
CA HIS A 283 0.46 -4.16 13.88
C HIS A 283 -0.27 -5.45 14.27
N VAL A 284 -1.61 -5.47 14.19
CA VAL A 284 -2.42 -6.66 14.50
C VAL A 284 -2.02 -7.83 13.60
N SER A 285 -1.88 -7.61 12.30
CA SER A 285 -1.40 -8.62 11.34
C SER A 285 -0.04 -9.19 11.76
N HIS A 286 0.90 -8.30 12.13
CA HIS A 286 2.21 -8.74 12.64
C HIS A 286 2.11 -9.57 13.93
N GLN A 287 1.23 -9.22 14.86
CA GLN A 287 1.07 -9.98 16.12
C GLN A 287 0.48 -11.38 15.89
N ILE A 288 -0.38 -11.56 14.87
CA ILE A 288 -0.88 -12.88 14.45
C ILE A 288 0.30 -13.77 14.04
N ASP A 289 1.21 -13.25 13.21
CA ASP A 289 2.42 -13.98 12.78
C ASP A 289 3.35 -14.32 13.95
N VAL A 290 3.52 -13.39 14.89
CA VAL A 290 4.33 -13.60 16.09
C VAL A 290 3.74 -14.73 16.95
N ALA A 291 2.43 -14.71 17.19
CA ALA A 291 1.73 -15.74 17.94
C ALA A 291 1.88 -17.12 17.26
N TYR A 292 1.70 -17.18 15.94
CA TYR A 292 1.87 -18.39 15.15
C TYR A 292 3.30 -18.96 15.23
N SER A 293 4.32 -18.11 15.10
CA SER A 293 5.73 -18.50 15.19
C SER A 293 6.09 -19.07 16.57
N LYS A 294 5.59 -18.45 17.64
CA LYS A 294 5.82 -18.91 19.02
C LYS A 294 5.12 -20.25 19.31
N GLN A 295 3.92 -20.44 18.80
CA GLN A 295 3.20 -21.71 18.86
C GLN A 295 4.02 -22.85 18.22
N GLY A 296 4.54 -22.64 17.01
CA GLY A 296 5.36 -23.62 16.29
C GLY A 296 6.63 -24.03 17.06
N LYS A 297 7.33 -23.05 17.66
CA LYS A 297 8.52 -23.32 18.50
C LYS A 297 8.19 -24.14 19.75
N LYS A 298 7.08 -23.86 20.43
CA LYS A 298 6.63 -24.63 21.61
C LYS A 298 6.37 -26.09 21.27
N ARG A 299 5.67 -26.36 20.15
CA ARG A 299 5.35 -27.73 19.71
C ARG A 299 6.61 -28.53 19.34
N ARG A 300 7.63 -27.89 18.76
CA ARG A 300 8.92 -28.55 18.44
C ARG A 300 9.76 -28.88 19.66
N ARG A 301 9.61 -28.16 20.78
CA ARG A 301 10.31 -28.45 22.04
C ARG A 301 9.67 -29.57 22.86
N LEU A 302 8.41 -29.90 22.58
CA LEU A 302 7.63 -30.94 23.27
C LEU A 302 7.66 -32.30 22.54
N ARG A 303 8.36 -32.38 21.40
CA ARG A 303 8.63 -33.60 20.64
C ARG A 303 10.09 -33.97 20.81
#